data_AF-A0A7W8P9S3-F1
#
_entry.id   AF-A0A7W8P9S3-F1
#
_cell.length_a   1.000
_cell.length_b   1.000
_cell.length_c   1.000
_cell.angle_alpha   90.00
_cell.angle_beta   90.00
_cell.angle_gamma   90.00
#
_symmetry.space_group_name_H-M   'P 1'
#
loop_
_entity.id
_entity.type
_entity.pdbx_description
1 polymer ?
#
loop_
_entity_poly.entity_id
_entity_poly.type
_entity_poly.pdbx_seq_one_letter_code
_entity_poly.pdbx_strand_id
1 'polypeptide(L)'
;MSSFSSFDLRLPTLRSAYRDGTLTPRRLVAELLEKAAALNPSFNLFIHLLTEDEVAPYLDWLDTQEVESLPLYGVPFVIKDNIDLAGIQTTAACPAFAYTPSRSASVVAQLIALGAVPLGKANLDQFATGLNGTRSPYGKCRNSVHPDYPSGGSSAGSSLAVALGVASFALGTDTAGSGRVPAALNNLVGLKPTKGLLSTAGVVPACRTLDCVTFFTATAEEASELLALSARPDPRDAYSRANPQWNTARAFGEPTAFKFGVPAQLEFAGCSESPGLFAKVRALLEEAGGEAVEIDFAPFVETANLLYQGPWVAERYSVAGELMTEKPAAVLPVIRDVLAKAPGASAVELFRAQYRLQELKALCDASIDSLDFVLTPSYPRAVTLDELERDPIGPNSLLGYYTNFMNLLDYAAVATPTGFMKNGLPWGVTVFGRAFTDQYLLGVADLLQRKSGVHCVGGLTVEPEPHGERCAASHDRMRIAVCGAHMQGLPLNRDLLARRGRLLQATQTAPQYRLSALPASADGTRRPGLWRVTDGGAKIAVEVWEMPSAEFGSFISTVPSPLVLGKVELVDGSWVTGFLCEPYGVQSGTDISEFGGWRAWLASERCASF
;
A
#
# COMPACT_ATOMS: atom_id res chain seq x y z
N MET A 1 -32.19 -2.33 5.79
CA MET A 1 -31.54 -2.08 4.49
C MET A 1 -32.13 -0.81 3.91
N SER A 2 -31.55 0.35 4.22
CA SER A 2 -31.86 1.59 3.49
C SER A 2 -31.35 1.41 2.06
N SER A 3 -32.23 1.52 1.06
CA SER A 3 -31.87 1.39 -0.35
C SER A 3 -31.02 2.59 -0.78
N PHE A 4 -29.71 2.53 -0.55
CA PHE A 4 -28.82 3.38 -1.32
C PHE A 4 -28.89 2.91 -2.77
N SER A 5 -29.29 3.83 -3.67
CA SER A 5 -29.28 3.59 -5.11
C SER A 5 -27.91 3.09 -5.54
N SER A 6 -27.86 2.02 -6.34
CA SER A 6 -26.60 1.59 -6.96
C SER A 6 -25.99 2.73 -7.77
N PHE A 7 -24.66 2.82 -7.76
CA PHE A 7 -23.90 3.81 -8.52
C PHE A 7 -22.58 3.21 -8.98
N ASP A 8 -22.03 3.71 -10.09
CA ASP A 8 -20.69 3.37 -10.55
C ASP A 8 -19.96 4.64 -10.99
N LEU A 9 -19.03 5.08 -10.13
CA LEU A 9 -18.17 6.23 -10.39
C LEU A 9 -16.72 5.79 -10.65
N ARG A 10 -16.49 4.51 -10.99
CA ARG A 10 -15.14 4.01 -11.17
C ARG A 10 -14.44 4.71 -12.34
N LEU A 11 -13.13 4.91 -12.21
CA LEU A 11 -12.28 5.55 -13.23
C LEU A 11 -12.53 5.01 -14.65
N PRO A 12 -12.44 3.68 -14.91
CA PRO A 12 -12.68 3.13 -16.25
C PRO A 12 -14.13 3.32 -16.73
N THR A 13 -15.12 3.24 -15.83
CA THR A 13 -16.53 3.44 -16.16
C THR A 13 -16.78 4.86 -16.67
N LEU A 14 -16.30 5.87 -15.94
CA LEU A 14 -16.47 7.27 -16.33
C LEU A 14 -15.70 7.58 -17.62
N ARG A 15 -14.47 7.06 -17.76
CA ARG A 15 -13.67 7.21 -18.99
C ARG A 15 -14.42 6.69 -20.22
N SER A 16 -15.02 5.51 -20.14
CA SER A 16 -15.84 4.96 -21.25
C SER A 16 -17.06 5.84 -21.52
N ALA A 17 -17.79 6.23 -20.48
CA ALA A 17 -19.01 7.02 -20.64
C ALA A 17 -18.75 8.39 -21.30
N TYR A 18 -17.64 9.04 -20.94
CA TYR A 18 -17.20 10.30 -21.53
C TYR A 18 -16.73 10.15 -22.98
N ARG A 19 -15.95 9.08 -23.28
CA ARG A 19 -15.52 8.76 -24.65
C ARG A 19 -16.72 8.52 -25.58
N ASP A 20 -17.73 7.81 -25.08
CA ASP A 20 -18.92 7.46 -25.85
C ASP A 20 -19.96 8.60 -25.90
N GLY A 21 -19.73 9.70 -25.17
CA GLY A 21 -20.63 10.85 -25.08
C GLY A 21 -21.96 10.56 -24.36
N THR A 22 -22.07 9.41 -23.69
CA THR A 22 -23.28 9.00 -22.94
C THR A 22 -23.43 9.76 -21.62
N LEU A 23 -22.32 10.30 -21.11
CA LEU A 23 -22.22 11.17 -19.96
C LEU A 23 -21.23 12.29 -20.27
N THR A 24 -21.37 13.46 -19.65
CA THR A 24 -20.38 14.55 -19.74
C THR A 24 -19.91 14.94 -18.35
N PRO A 25 -18.68 15.46 -18.19
CA PRO A 25 -18.17 15.91 -16.89
C PRO A 25 -19.08 16.97 -16.26
N ARG A 26 -19.57 17.95 -17.04
CA ARG A 26 -20.48 19.00 -16.55
C ARG A 26 -21.76 18.42 -15.95
N ARG A 27 -22.38 17.46 -16.66
CA ARG A 27 -23.61 16.81 -16.19
C ARG A 27 -23.34 16.01 -14.91
N LEU A 28 -22.31 15.16 -14.90
CA LEU A 28 -22.01 14.34 -13.74
C LEU A 28 -21.69 15.22 -12.52
N VAL A 29 -20.86 16.23 -12.69
CA VAL A 29 -20.42 17.09 -11.59
C VAL A 29 -21.61 17.86 -10.99
N ALA A 30 -22.52 18.38 -11.81
CA ALA A 30 -23.76 19.00 -11.33
C ALA A 30 -24.60 18.01 -10.50
N GLU A 31 -24.85 16.81 -11.03
CA GLU A 31 -25.60 15.75 -10.32
C GLU A 31 -24.94 15.37 -8.98
N LEU A 32 -23.60 15.31 -8.94
CA LEU A 32 -22.85 14.98 -7.72
C LEU A 32 -22.83 16.12 -6.69
N LEU A 33 -22.76 17.38 -7.11
CA LEU A 33 -22.86 18.53 -6.20
C LEU A 33 -24.25 18.60 -5.55
N GLU A 34 -25.32 18.37 -6.31
CA GLU A 34 -26.69 18.28 -5.78
C GLU A 34 -26.81 17.13 -4.76
N LYS A 35 -26.31 15.95 -5.12
CA LYS A 35 -26.29 14.78 -4.23
C LYS A 35 -25.49 15.05 -2.95
N ALA A 36 -24.33 15.69 -3.07
CA ALA A 36 -23.49 16.07 -1.94
C ALA A 36 -24.23 17.02 -0.99
N ALA A 37 -24.87 18.06 -1.53
CA ALA A 37 -25.64 19.03 -0.76
C ALA A 37 -26.81 18.37 -0.01
N ALA A 38 -27.50 17.40 -0.63
CA ALA A 38 -28.58 16.66 0.01
C ALA A 38 -28.11 15.74 1.15
N LEU A 39 -26.93 15.13 1.02
CA LEU A 39 -26.37 14.22 2.02
C LEU A 39 -25.67 14.95 3.17
N ASN A 40 -25.11 16.13 2.93
CA ASN A 40 -24.24 16.81 3.90
C ASN A 40 -24.90 17.06 5.28
N PRO A 41 -26.18 17.50 5.38
CA PRO A 41 -26.83 17.70 6.68
C PRO A 41 -26.94 16.44 7.55
N SER A 42 -26.95 15.24 6.94
CA SER A 42 -27.08 13.97 7.67
C SER A 42 -25.74 13.38 8.09
N PHE A 43 -24.71 13.59 7.27
CA PHE A 43 -23.43 12.90 7.38
C PHE A 43 -22.25 13.82 7.71
N ASN A 44 -22.39 15.13 7.57
CA ASN A 44 -21.34 16.14 7.75
C ASN A 44 -20.07 15.84 6.93
N LEU A 45 -20.24 15.42 5.66
CA LEU A 45 -19.15 15.00 4.77
C LEU A 45 -18.19 16.16 4.44
N PHE A 46 -18.73 17.37 4.25
CA PHE A 46 -18.01 18.54 3.77
C PHE A 46 -17.96 19.65 4.82
N ILE A 47 -16.77 20.24 4.96
CA ILE A 47 -16.59 21.55 5.58
C ILE A 47 -16.93 22.63 4.56
N HIS A 48 -16.43 22.46 3.32
CA HIS A 48 -16.74 23.34 2.20
C HIS A 48 -17.06 22.49 0.97
N LEU A 49 -18.31 22.50 0.53
CA LEU A 49 -18.70 21.95 -0.77
C LEU A 49 -18.51 23.06 -1.80
N LEU A 50 -17.80 22.80 -2.90
CA LEU A 50 -17.58 23.84 -3.91
C LEU A 50 -18.91 24.22 -4.56
N THR A 51 -19.07 25.51 -4.80
CA THR A 51 -20.18 26.05 -5.61
C THR A 51 -19.95 25.77 -7.09
N GLU A 52 -21.02 25.87 -7.89
CA GLU A 52 -20.91 25.75 -9.35
C GLU A 52 -19.89 26.74 -9.93
N ASP A 53 -19.86 27.98 -9.43
CA ASP A 53 -18.91 29.01 -9.86
C ASP A 53 -17.45 28.66 -9.49
N GLU A 54 -17.23 28.02 -8.34
CA GLU A 54 -15.90 27.56 -7.92
C GLU A 54 -15.42 26.35 -8.73
N VAL A 55 -16.33 25.53 -9.25
CA VAL A 55 -16.01 24.37 -10.08
C VAL A 55 -15.88 24.72 -11.56
N ALA A 56 -16.61 25.73 -12.04
CA ALA A 56 -16.67 26.13 -13.43
C ALA A 56 -15.30 26.29 -14.11
N PRO A 57 -14.26 26.90 -13.49
CA PRO A 57 -12.95 27.03 -14.13
C PRO A 57 -12.28 25.70 -14.51
N TYR A 58 -12.52 24.63 -13.72
CA TYR A 58 -11.98 23.31 -14.04
C TYR A 58 -12.71 22.68 -15.22
N LEU A 59 -14.03 22.86 -15.29
CA LEU A 59 -14.86 22.35 -16.38
C LEU A 59 -14.63 23.13 -17.68
N ASP A 60 -14.49 24.45 -17.59
CA ASP A 60 -14.17 25.32 -18.73
C ASP A 60 -12.81 24.97 -19.33
N TRP A 61 -11.81 24.68 -18.48
CA TRP A 61 -10.53 24.17 -18.96
C TRP A 61 -10.67 22.80 -19.61
N LEU A 62 -11.40 21.86 -19.00
CA LEU A 62 -11.62 20.52 -19.56
C LEU A 62 -12.28 20.55 -20.94
N ASP A 63 -13.25 21.44 -21.18
CA ASP A 63 -13.90 21.58 -22.50
C ASP A 63 -12.93 21.99 -23.63
N THR A 64 -11.73 22.46 -23.29
CA THR A 64 -10.66 22.77 -24.26
C THR A 64 -9.70 21.60 -24.51
N GLN A 65 -9.89 20.46 -23.83
CA GLN A 65 -9.02 19.29 -23.87
C GLN A 65 -9.73 18.12 -24.55
N GLU A 66 -8.95 17.25 -25.19
CA GLU A 66 -9.47 15.99 -25.73
C GLU A 66 -9.57 14.94 -24.62
N VAL A 67 -10.64 14.15 -24.58
CA VAL A 67 -10.85 13.10 -23.56
C VAL A 67 -9.64 12.17 -23.43
N GLU A 68 -9.06 11.75 -24.56
CA GLU A 68 -7.91 10.82 -24.59
C GLU A 68 -6.59 11.46 -24.16
N SER A 69 -6.52 12.79 -24.07
CA SER A 69 -5.28 13.49 -23.70
C SER A 69 -5.02 13.50 -22.19
N LEU A 70 -6.06 13.23 -21.39
CA LEU A 70 -6.03 13.34 -19.93
C LEU A 70 -6.50 12.03 -19.28
N PRO A 71 -5.64 11.34 -18.49
CA PRO A 71 -6.00 10.05 -17.92
C PRO A 71 -7.13 10.12 -16.89
N LEU A 72 -7.35 11.29 -16.26
CA LEU A 72 -8.41 11.53 -15.30
C LEU A 72 -9.45 12.55 -15.81
N TYR A 73 -9.62 12.69 -17.14
CA TYR A 73 -10.55 13.64 -17.76
C TYR A 73 -11.93 13.62 -17.08
N GLY A 74 -12.29 14.72 -16.41
CA GLY A 74 -13.60 14.90 -15.79
C GLY A 74 -13.90 13.97 -14.60
N VAL A 75 -12.89 13.32 -14.00
CA VAL A 75 -13.08 12.43 -12.86
C VAL A 75 -13.28 13.24 -11.58
N PRO A 76 -14.43 13.16 -10.90
CA PRO A 76 -14.72 13.92 -9.69
C PRO A 76 -13.99 13.38 -8.46
N PHE A 77 -13.35 14.25 -7.68
CA PHE A 77 -12.66 13.87 -6.45
C PHE A 77 -12.85 14.85 -5.30
N VAL A 78 -12.63 14.35 -4.08
CA VAL A 78 -12.77 15.14 -2.83
C VAL A 78 -11.44 15.25 -2.11
N ILE A 79 -11.20 16.40 -1.47
CA ILE A 79 -9.94 16.73 -0.82
C ILE A 79 -10.18 16.87 0.68
N LYS A 80 -9.49 16.12 1.54
CA LYS A 80 -9.56 16.35 3.00
C LYS A 80 -9.17 17.78 3.35
N ASP A 81 -9.90 18.44 4.24
CA ASP A 81 -9.68 19.86 4.59
C ASP A 81 -8.43 20.12 5.48
N ASN A 82 -7.39 19.32 5.31
CA ASN A 82 -6.02 19.66 5.72
C ASN A 82 -5.05 19.68 4.52
N ILE A 83 -5.57 19.58 3.29
CA ILE A 83 -4.82 19.59 2.04
C ILE A 83 -5.29 20.81 1.24
N ASP A 84 -4.34 21.60 0.76
CA ASP A 84 -4.62 22.89 0.11
C ASP A 84 -5.21 22.75 -1.28
N LEU A 85 -6.23 23.55 -1.55
CA LEU A 85 -6.78 23.85 -2.86
C LEU A 85 -6.72 25.37 -3.05
N ALA A 86 -6.02 25.84 -4.08
CA ALA A 86 -5.83 27.27 -4.30
C ALA A 86 -7.17 28.03 -4.33
N GLY A 87 -7.25 29.14 -3.59
CA GLY A 87 -8.45 29.99 -3.52
C GLY A 87 -9.56 29.49 -2.61
N ILE A 88 -9.47 28.25 -2.09
CA ILE A 88 -10.47 27.66 -1.20
C ILE A 88 -9.88 27.47 0.19
N GLN A 89 -10.58 27.90 1.24
CA GLN A 89 -10.07 27.84 2.61
C GLN A 89 -9.63 26.43 3.02
N THR A 90 -8.54 26.36 3.78
CA THR A 90 -8.09 25.17 4.52
C THR A 90 -8.25 25.46 6.00
N THR A 91 -8.98 24.61 6.73
CA THR A 91 -9.30 24.86 8.16
C THR A 91 -8.74 23.82 9.11
N ALA A 92 -8.35 22.63 8.62
CA ALA A 92 -8.01 21.48 9.46
C ALA A 92 -9.09 21.16 10.53
N ALA A 93 -10.37 21.37 10.17
CA ALA A 93 -11.53 21.32 11.06
C ALA A 93 -11.41 22.26 12.29
N CYS A 94 -10.75 23.41 12.13
CA CYS A 94 -10.67 24.46 13.13
C CYS A 94 -10.95 25.83 12.49
N PRO A 95 -12.14 26.43 12.69
CA PRO A 95 -12.49 27.72 12.09
C PRO A 95 -11.49 28.84 12.40
N ALA A 96 -10.91 28.85 13.60
CA ALA A 96 -9.94 29.87 14.01
C ALA A 96 -8.54 29.69 13.39
N PHE A 97 -8.26 28.53 12.79
CA PHE A 97 -7.01 28.22 12.08
C PHE A 97 -7.11 28.54 10.57
N ALA A 98 -8.32 28.84 10.07
CA ALA A 98 -8.58 28.93 8.65
C ALA A 98 -7.67 29.93 7.92
N TYR A 99 -7.16 29.51 6.77
CA TYR A 99 -6.42 30.36 5.83
C TYR A 99 -6.78 30.00 4.39
N THR A 100 -6.54 30.91 3.44
CA THR A 100 -6.77 30.65 2.01
C THR A 100 -5.42 30.51 1.30
N PRO A 101 -5.05 29.31 0.82
CA PRO A 101 -3.79 29.10 0.13
C PRO A 101 -3.83 29.72 -1.28
N SER A 102 -2.73 30.36 -1.69
CA SER A 102 -2.57 30.88 -3.06
C SER A 102 -2.15 29.82 -4.07
N ARG A 103 -1.79 28.61 -3.59
CA ARG A 103 -1.37 27.47 -4.42
C ARG A 103 -1.95 26.19 -3.84
N SER A 104 -2.38 25.28 -4.70
CA SER A 104 -2.81 23.95 -4.28
C SER A 104 -1.62 23.12 -3.80
N ALA A 105 -1.92 22.13 -2.96
CA ALA A 105 -0.99 21.07 -2.63
C ALA A 105 -0.46 20.40 -3.91
N SER A 106 0.78 19.90 -3.88
CA SER A 106 1.41 19.31 -5.07
C SER A 106 0.59 18.18 -5.68
N VAL A 107 0.09 17.27 -4.84
CA VAL A 107 -0.75 16.16 -5.29
C VAL A 107 -2.07 16.64 -5.89
N VAL A 108 -2.70 17.67 -5.31
CA VAL A 108 -3.95 18.25 -5.83
C VAL A 108 -3.72 18.91 -7.19
N ALA A 109 -2.65 19.72 -7.32
CA ALA A 109 -2.30 20.34 -8.59
C ALA A 109 -2.00 19.31 -9.69
N GLN A 110 -1.31 18.22 -9.34
CA GLN A 110 -1.03 17.11 -10.27
C GLN A 110 -2.33 16.44 -10.74
N LEU A 111 -3.24 16.09 -9.82
CA LEU A 111 -4.50 15.44 -10.17
C LEU A 111 -5.39 16.32 -11.05
N ILE A 112 -5.47 17.63 -10.76
CA ILE A 112 -6.20 18.60 -11.60
C ILE A 112 -5.57 18.69 -12.99
N ALA A 113 -4.25 18.77 -13.09
CA ALA A 113 -3.54 18.80 -14.37
C ALA A 113 -3.72 17.49 -15.19
N LEU A 114 -4.04 16.38 -14.53
CA LEU A 114 -4.38 15.11 -15.17
C LEU A 114 -5.87 15.01 -15.57
N GLY A 115 -6.67 16.04 -15.30
CA GLY A 115 -8.08 16.13 -15.69
C GLY A 115 -9.10 15.97 -14.57
N ALA A 116 -8.68 15.70 -13.33
CA ALA A 116 -9.60 15.46 -12.23
C ALA A 116 -10.27 16.77 -11.74
N VAL A 117 -11.54 16.68 -11.34
CA VAL A 117 -12.35 17.84 -10.93
C VAL A 117 -12.59 17.79 -9.41
N PRO A 118 -12.09 18.77 -8.63
CA PRO A 118 -12.36 18.80 -7.20
C PRO A 118 -13.83 19.15 -6.94
N LEU A 119 -14.44 18.52 -5.94
CA LEU A 119 -15.83 18.82 -5.53
C LEU A 119 -15.91 19.56 -4.19
N GLY A 120 -14.89 19.50 -3.34
CA GLY A 120 -14.95 20.12 -2.03
C GLY A 120 -13.84 19.73 -1.06
N LYS A 121 -13.86 20.43 0.08
CA LYS A 121 -13.02 20.19 1.26
C LYS A 121 -13.79 19.35 2.28
N ALA A 122 -13.38 18.09 2.42
CA ALA A 122 -14.01 17.10 3.30
C ALA A 122 -13.71 17.35 4.79
N ASN A 123 -14.68 17.01 5.62
CA ASN A 123 -14.58 17.07 7.07
C ASN A 123 -13.57 16.06 7.62
N LEU A 124 -13.02 16.36 8.81
CA LEU A 124 -11.99 15.58 9.46
C LEU A 124 -12.02 15.72 10.99
N ASP A 125 -11.43 14.77 11.71
CA ASP A 125 -11.06 15.04 13.11
C ASP A 125 -10.06 16.21 13.15
N GLN A 126 -10.30 17.18 14.05
CA GLN A 126 -9.57 18.43 14.14
C GLN A 126 -8.05 18.23 14.24
N PHE A 127 -7.30 18.97 13.41
CA PHE A 127 -5.86 18.81 13.18
C PHE A 127 -5.44 17.36 12.88
N ALA A 128 -6.30 16.63 12.16
CA ALA A 128 -6.14 15.21 11.83
C ALA A 128 -5.89 14.32 13.06
N THR A 129 -6.45 14.66 14.22
CA THR A 129 -6.14 14.01 15.51
C THR A 129 -7.30 13.12 15.99
N GLY A 130 -7.37 11.93 15.41
CA GLY A 130 -8.36 10.91 15.75
C GLY A 130 -8.43 9.81 14.70
N LEU A 131 -9.10 8.73 15.06
CA LEU A 131 -9.39 7.58 14.20
C LEU A 131 -10.89 7.32 14.04
N ASN A 132 -11.74 8.24 14.49
CA ASN A 132 -13.18 8.02 14.55
C ASN A 132 -14.01 9.01 13.71
N GLY A 133 -13.60 10.27 13.51
CA GLY A 133 -14.38 11.22 12.69
C GLY A 133 -15.47 11.99 13.45
N THR A 134 -15.48 11.95 14.77
CA THR A 134 -16.43 12.69 15.63
C THR A 134 -15.83 13.94 16.25
N ARG A 135 -14.52 14.17 16.11
CA ARG A 135 -13.80 15.28 16.75
C ARG A 135 -13.73 16.49 15.82
N SER A 136 -14.88 16.95 15.33
CA SER A 136 -14.97 18.12 14.46
C SER A 136 -16.04 19.10 14.96
N PRO A 137 -15.75 20.41 15.06
CA PRO A 137 -16.78 21.41 15.33
C PRO A 137 -17.78 21.55 14.17
N TYR A 138 -17.47 21.01 12.99
CA TYR A 138 -18.36 20.95 11.83
C TYR A 138 -19.34 19.77 11.86
N GLY A 139 -19.38 19.03 12.98
CA GLY A 139 -20.31 17.93 13.19
C GLY A 139 -19.65 16.56 13.11
N LYS A 140 -20.29 15.59 13.77
CA LYS A 140 -19.85 14.19 13.83
C LYS A 140 -20.17 13.49 12.51
N CYS A 141 -19.18 12.83 11.92
CA CYS A 141 -19.39 12.00 10.74
C CYS A 141 -19.91 10.62 11.14
N ARG A 142 -21.12 10.26 10.71
CA ARG A 142 -21.72 8.94 10.95
C ARG A 142 -21.34 7.97 9.83
N ASN A 143 -21.33 6.69 10.12
CA ASN A 143 -20.99 5.65 9.15
C ASN A 143 -21.98 5.62 7.97
N SER A 144 -21.47 5.30 6.77
CA SER A 144 -22.25 5.24 5.53
C SER A 144 -23.36 4.17 5.52
N VAL A 145 -23.25 3.15 6.36
CA VAL A 145 -24.19 2.00 6.40
C VAL A 145 -24.97 1.94 7.72
N HIS A 146 -24.31 2.17 8.86
CA HIS A 146 -24.91 1.99 10.19
C HIS A 146 -24.82 3.24 11.07
N PRO A 147 -25.93 3.97 11.32
CA PRO A 147 -25.90 5.32 11.90
C PRO A 147 -25.36 5.40 13.34
N ASP A 148 -25.42 4.32 14.11
CA ASP A 148 -24.89 4.25 15.49
C ASP A 148 -23.36 4.15 15.56
N TYR A 149 -22.70 3.96 14.41
CA TYR A 149 -21.24 3.89 14.31
C TYR A 149 -20.69 5.17 13.68
N PRO A 150 -19.46 5.57 14.05
CA PRO A 150 -18.78 6.66 13.40
C PRO A 150 -18.29 6.24 12.00
N SER A 151 -18.01 7.22 11.14
CA SER A 151 -17.39 6.94 9.82
C SER A 151 -15.98 6.36 9.92
N GLY A 152 -15.31 6.53 11.06
CA GLY A 152 -13.86 6.44 11.11
C GLY A 152 -13.22 7.79 10.76
N GLY A 153 -12.00 7.99 11.24
CA GLY A 153 -11.26 9.23 11.06
C GLY A 153 -9.76 8.99 10.94
N SER A 154 -8.95 10.04 10.84
CA SER A 154 -9.38 11.43 10.79
C SER A 154 -9.91 11.84 9.42
N SER A 155 -9.74 11.06 8.34
CA SER A 155 -10.22 11.40 6.98
C SER A 155 -11.70 11.05 6.77
N ALA A 156 -12.55 11.51 7.68
CA ALA A 156 -13.94 11.11 7.81
C ALA A 156 -14.82 11.46 6.60
N GLY A 157 -14.80 12.73 6.19
CA GLY A 157 -15.56 13.20 5.03
C GLY A 157 -15.07 12.57 3.72
N SER A 158 -13.75 12.38 3.58
CA SER A 158 -13.16 11.78 2.39
C SER A 158 -13.64 10.34 2.16
N SER A 159 -13.68 9.51 3.21
CA SER A 159 -14.20 8.15 3.08
C SER A 159 -15.70 8.16 2.80
N LEU A 160 -16.48 9.02 3.45
CA LEU A 160 -17.92 9.12 3.20
C LEU A 160 -18.23 9.57 1.77
N ALA A 161 -17.45 10.49 1.20
CA ALA A 161 -17.67 10.99 -0.16
C ALA A 161 -17.59 9.86 -1.20
N VAL A 162 -16.64 8.94 -1.05
CA VAL A 162 -16.55 7.76 -1.93
C VAL A 162 -17.63 6.73 -1.58
N ALA A 163 -17.82 6.45 -0.28
CA ALA A 163 -18.76 5.44 0.20
C ALA A 163 -20.22 5.72 -0.17
N LEU A 164 -20.61 6.99 -0.23
CA LEU A 164 -21.97 7.43 -0.56
C LEU A 164 -22.13 7.78 -2.05
N GLY A 165 -21.08 7.59 -2.87
CA GLY A 165 -21.11 7.83 -4.30
C GLY A 165 -21.26 9.30 -4.66
N VAL A 166 -20.54 10.16 -3.95
CA VAL A 166 -20.42 11.60 -4.22
C VAL A 166 -19.14 11.90 -5.02
N ALA A 167 -18.14 11.02 -4.97
CA ALA A 167 -16.89 11.16 -5.73
C ALA A 167 -16.34 9.79 -6.15
N SER A 168 -15.53 9.78 -7.22
CA SER A 168 -14.84 8.57 -7.69
C SER A 168 -13.73 8.13 -6.74
N PHE A 169 -12.98 9.11 -6.22
CA PHE A 169 -11.95 8.88 -5.22
C PHE A 169 -11.85 10.10 -4.30
N ALA A 170 -11.17 9.94 -3.17
CA ALA A 170 -10.88 11.05 -2.28
C ALA A 170 -9.47 10.99 -1.71
N LEU A 171 -8.89 12.17 -1.51
CA LEU A 171 -7.64 12.34 -0.77
C LEU A 171 -7.92 12.35 0.72
N GLY A 172 -7.11 11.58 1.45
CA GLY A 172 -7.00 11.64 2.90
C GLY A 172 -5.57 11.95 3.34
N THR A 173 -5.36 11.89 4.64
CA THR A 173 -4.01 11.80 5.22
C THR A 173 -3.95 10.69 6.25
N ASP A 174 -2.78 10.10 6.43
CA ASP A 174 -2.53 9.04 7.37
C ASP A 174 -1.18 9.18 8.05
N THR A 175 -1.22 9.42 9.37
CA THR A 175 -0.09 9.30 10.28
C THR A 175 -0.08 7.93 10.99
N ALA A 176 -1.27 7.47 11.38
CA ALA A 176 -1.49 6.42 12.38
C ALA A 176 -2.77 5.61 12.16
N GLY A 177 -3.36 5.68 10.96
CA GLY A 177 -4.56 4.90 10.60
C GLY A 177 -5.62 5.69 9.85
N SER A 178 -5.42 7.00 9.68
CA SER A 178 -6.44 7.91 9.15
C SER A 178 -6.81 7.74 7.67
N GLY A 179 -6.07 6.92 6.92
CA GLY A 179 -6.40 6.45 5.57
C GLY A 179 -6.88 5.00 5.53
N ARG A 180 -6.78 4.27 6.65
CA ARG A 180 -7.01 2.82 6.74
C ARG A 180 -8.27 2.48 7.53
N VAL A 181 -8.44 3.04 8.73
CA VAL A 181 -9.62 2.82 9.58
C VAL A 181 -10.91 3.28 8.90
N PRO A 182 -10.99 4.50 8.31
CA PRO A 182 -12.20 4.93 7.62
C PRO A 182 -12.51 4.09 6.37
N ALA A 183 -11.48 3.55 5.70
CA ALA A 183 -11.67 2.70 4.53
C ALA A 183 -12.37 1.38 4.92
N ALA A 184 -11.84 0.72 5.96
CA ALA A 184 -12.37 -0.53 6.47
C ALA A 184 -13.81 -0.38 7.02
N LEU A 185 -14.13 0.76 7.65
CA LEU A 185 -15.47 1.03 8.18
C LEU A 185 -16.51 1.39 7.10
N ASN A 186 -16.09 1.78 5.89
CA ASN A 186 -17.01 2.23 4.84
C ASN A 186 -16.93 1.39 3.55
N ASN A 187 -16.41 0.16 3.62
CA ASN A 187 -16.32 -0.75 2.48
C ASN A 187 -15.48 -0.18 1.30
N LEU A 188 -14.32 0.41 1.61
CA LEU A 188 -13.43 1.04 0.63
C LEU A 188 -12.03 0.43 0.67
N VAL A 189 -11.30 0.59 -0.43
CA VAL A 189 -9.84 0.44 -0.42
C VAL A 189 -9.21 1.73 0.10
N GLY A 190 -8.29 1.59 1.06
CA GLY A 190 -7.53 2.69 1.63
C GLY A 190 -6.04 2.50 1.40
N LEU A 191 -5.47 3.22 0.43
CA LEU A 191 -4.03 3.17 0.15
C LEU A 191 -3.30 4.19 1.03
N LYS A 192 -2.46 3.68 1.93
CA LYS A 192 -1.44 4.46 2.63
C LYS A 192 -0.09 4.17 1.96
N PRO A 193 0.39 5.07 1.08
CA PRO A 193 1.60 4.81 0.33
C PRO A 193 2.84 4.89 1.24
N THR A 194 3.97 4.40 0.74
CA THR A 194 5.31 4.63 1.26
C THR A 194 5.48 6.11 1.59
N LYS A 195 6.03 6.39 2.77
CA LYS A 195 6.22 7.77 3.22
C LYS A 195 7.13 8.52 2.24
N GLY A 196 6.69 9.71 1.84
CA GLY A 196 7.40 10.55 0.86
C GLY A 196 7.08 10.25 -0.61
N LEU A 197 6.29 9.22 -0.91
CA LEU A 197 5.97 8.84 -2.28
C LEU A 197 4.95 9.78 -2.93
N LEU A 198 3.94 10.17 -2.15
CA LEU A 198 3.06 11.30 -2.48
C LEU A 198 3.51 12.51 -1.66
N SER A 199 3.68 13.64 -2.34
CA SER A 199 4.13 14.87 -1.71
C SER A 199 3.13 15.37 -0.66
N THR A 200 3.68 15.85 0.46
CA THR A 200 2.96 16.54 1.53
C THR A 200 3.09 18.07 1.45
N ALA A 201 3.68 18.61 0.37
CA ALA A 201 3.72 20.06 0.14
C ALA A 201 2.30 20.62 -0.06
N GLY A 202 1.93 21.60 0.77
CA GLY A 202 0.55 22.14 0.85
C GLY A 202 -0.41 21.28 1.68
N VAL A 203 0.12 20.40 2.55
CA VAL A 203 -0.66 19.71 3.58
C VAL A 203 -0.34 20.34 4.93
N VAL A 204 -1.37 20.68 5.70
CA VAL A 204 -1.22 21.12 7.10
C VAL A 204 -0.66 19.93 7.90
N PRO A 205 0.56 20.05 8.48
CA PRO A 205 1.18 18.92 9.16
C PRO A 205 0.41 18.48 10.40
N ALA A 206 0.30 17.17 10.58
CA ALA A 206 -0.15 16.56 11.82
C ALA A 206 1.05 15.96 12.56
N CYS A 207 1.80 15.08 11.92
CA CYS A 207 3.15 14.72 12.34
C CYS A 207 4.03 14.72 11.09
N ARG A 208 4.70 15.84 10.82
CA ARG A 208 5.39 16.09 9.54
C ARG A 208 6.36 14.96 9.17
N THR A 209 7.07 14.38 10.15
CA THR A 209 8.03 13.30 9.90
C THR A 209 7.39 11.95 9.54
N LEU A 210 6.08 11.81 9.71
CA LEU A 210 5.32 10.57 9.58
C LEU A 210 4.17 10.66 8.56
N ASP A 211 3.71 11.86 8.21
CA ASP A 211 2.49 12.04 7.43
C ASP A 211 2.60 11.48 6.00
N CYS A 212 1.51 10.87 5.55
CA CYS A 212 1.32 10.43 4.17
C CYS A 212 -0.01 10.99 3.66
N VAL A 213 -0.05 11.49 2.42
CA VAL A 213 -1.32 11.63 1.68
C VAL A 213 -1.79 10.23 1.30
N THR A 214 -3.10 9.99 1.34
CA THR A 214 -3.72 8.68 1.04
C THR A 214 -4.81 8.79 0.01
N PHE A 215 -5.15 7.66 -0.61
CA PHE A 215 -6.32 7.54 -1.49
C PHE A 215 -7.39 6.64 -0.85
N PHE A 216 -8.65 7.05 -1.02
CA PHE A 216 -9.81 6.18 -0.86
C PHE A 216 -10.42 5.91 -2.24
N THR A 217 -10.62 4.64 -2.57
CA THR A 217 -11.18 4.18 -3.86
C THR A 217 -12.15 3.02 -3.67
N ALA A 218 -12.96 2.73 -4.68
CA ALA A 218 -13.82 1.55 -4.69
C ALA A 218 -13.01 0.25 -4.90
N THR A 219 -11.94 0.32 -5.69
CA THR A 219 -11.09 -0.83 -6.03
C THR A 219 -9.60 -0.54 -5.84
N ALA A 220 -8.81 -1.61 -5.63
CA ALA A 220 -7.36 -1.52 -5.55
C ALA A 220 -6.71 -1.17 -6.90
N GLU A 221 -7.36 -1.52 -8.02
CA GLU A 221 -6.94 -1.13 -9.36
C GLU A 221 -6.96 0.38 -9.57
N GLU A 222 -8.03 1.07 -9.14
CA GLU A 222 -8.09 2.53 -9.19
C GLU A 222 -7.02 3.19 -8.30
N ALA A 223 -6.76 2.63 -7.13
CA ALA A 223 -5.69 3.12 -6.26
C ALA A 223 -4.30 2.91 -6.89
N SER A 224 -4.09 1.81 -7.62
CA SER A 224 -2.88 1.54 -8.41
C SER A 224 -2.67 2.56 -9.51
N GLU A 225 -3.72 2.86 -10.27
CA GLU A 225 -3.70 3.85 -11.34
C GLU A 225 -3.39 5.25 -10.79
N LEU A 226 -4.10 5.68 -9.75
CA LEU A 226 -3.88 6.97 -9.11
C LEU A 226 -2.44 7.10 -8.57
N LEU A 227 -1.93 6.07 -7.89
CA LEU A 227 -0.55 6.08 -7.40
C LEU A 227 0.46 6.18 -8.54
N ALA A 228 0.27 5.43 -9.63
CA ALA A 228 1.18 5.46 -10.78
C ALA A 228 1.22 6.83 -11.46
N LEU A 229 0.10 7.55 -11.47
CA LEU A 229 0.00 8.89 -12.02
C LEU A 229 0.66 9.95 -11.12
N SER A 230 0.48 9.85 -9.80
CA SER A 230 0.86 10.92 -8.85
C SER A 230 2.12 10.67 -8.02
N ALA A 231 2.73 9.49 -8.06
CA ALA A 231 3.98 9.18 -7.34
C ALA A 231 5.21 9.84 -8.01
N ARG A 232 5.29 11.17 -7.90
CA ARG A 232 6.35 11.99 -8.49
C ARG A 232 7.21 12.65 -7.40
N PRO A 233 8.56 12.66 -7.55
CA PRO A 233 9.42 13.45 -6.69
C PRO A 233 8.99 14.92 -6.71
N ASP A 234 9.01 15.57 -5.55
CA ASP A 234 8.62 16.96 -5.42
C ASP A 234 9.67 17.76 -4.65
N PRO A 235 10.36 18.73 -5.29
CA PRO A 235 11.36 19.56 -4.62
C PRO A 235 10.76 20.49 -3.56
N ARG A 236 9.42 20.68 -3.50
CA ARG A 236 8.75 21.48 -2.46
C ARG A 236 8.57 20.71 -1.15
N ASP A 237 8.75 19.39 -1.16
CA ASP A 237 8.63 18.55 0.02
C ASP A 237 9.98 17.90 0.38
N ALA A 238 10.54 18.33 1.51
CA ALA A 238 11.80 17.81 2.04
C ALA A 238 11.76 16.32 2.43
N TYR A 239 10.56 15.72 2.57
CA TYR A 239 10.38 14.29 2.82
C TYR A 239 10.04 13.51 1.54
N SER A 240 9.98 14.15 0.38
CA SER A 240 9.70 13.47 -0.90
C SER A 240 10.80 12.47 -1.25
N ARG A 241 10.40 11.30 -1.77
CA ARG A 241 11.29 10.23 -2.19
C ARG A 241 10.98 9.80 -3.62
N ALA A 242 12.01 9.44 -4.36
CA ALA A 242 11.85 8.91 -5.72
C ALA A 242 11.21 7.52 -5.69
N ASN A 243 10.25 7.28 -6.59
CA ASN A 243 9.63 5.97 -6.76
C ASN A 243 10.57 5.05 -7.56
N PRO A 244 11.01 3.90 -7.02
CA PRO A 244 11.83 2.96 -7.77
C PRO A 244 11.03 2.23 -8.86
N GLN A 245 11.74 1.69 -9.86
CA GLN A 245 11.13 1.05 -11.04
C GLN A 245 10.26 -0.17 -10.71
N TRP A 246 10.61 -0.91 -9.64
CA TRP A 246 9.85 -2.08 -9.16
C TRP A 246 8.57 -1.71 -8.40
N ASN A 247 8.24 -0.42 -8.27
CA ASN A 247 7.02 0.07 -7.62
C ASN A 247 6.21 0.99 -8.55
N THR A 248 6.32 0.74 -9.86
CA THR A 248 5.51 1.38 -10.90
C THR A 248 4.24 0.57 -11.16
N ALA A 249 3.31 1.07 -12.00
CA ALA A 249 2.09 0.33 -12.37
C ALA A 249 2.36 -1.11 -12.86
N ARG A 250 3.54 -1.38 -13.42
CA ARG A 250 3.94 -2.73 -13.87
C ARG A 250 4.09 -3.76 -12.75
N ALA A 251 4.20 -3.30 -11.50
CA ALA A 251 4.31 -4.15 -10.33
C ALA A 251 2.96 -4.59 -9.77
N PHE A 252 1.88 -3.90 -10.14
CA PHE A 252 0.52 -4.33 -9.87
C PHE A 252 0.16 -5.52 -10.76
N GLY A 253 -0.53 -6.50 -10.18
CA GLY A 253 -0.85 -7.75 -10.86
C GLY A 253 -1.34 -8.80 -9.88
N GLU A 254 -1.37 -10.05 -10.31
CA GLU A 254 -1.74 -11.17 -9.45
C GLU A 254 -0.49 -11.70 -8.70
N PRO A 255 -0.48 -11.69 -7.36
CA PRO A 255 0.60 -12.30 -6.60
C PRO A 255 0.68 -13.81 -6.85
N THR A 256 1.86 -14.31 -7.23
CA THR A 256 2.08 -15.75 -7.51
C THR A 256 3.01 -16.36 -6.47
N ALA A 257 2.52 -17.36 -5.72
CA ALA A 257 3.25 -18.10 -4.67
C ALA A 257 4.05 -17.18 -3.72
N PHE A 258 3.46 -16.86 -2.57
CA PHE A 258 3.96 -15.83 -1.66
C PHE A 258 3.96 -16.32 -0.21
N LYS A 259 4.83 -15.75 0.63
CA LYS A 259 4.84 -15.95 2.09
C LYS A 259 4.30 -14.69 2.77
N PHE A 260 3.37 -14.86 3.70
CA PHE A 260 2.78 -13.72 4.40
C PHE A 260 2.77 -13.92 5.91
N GLY A 261 3.02 -12.83 6.64
CA GLY A 261 3.00 -12.81 8.09
C GLY A 261 1.59 -12.71 8.64
N VAL A 262 1.32 -13.39 9.74
CA VAL A 262 0.15 -13.16 10.60
C VAL A 262 0.59 -13.03 12.06
N PRO A 263 0.05 -12.09 12.85
CA PRO A 263 0.34 -12.03 14.27
C PRO A 263 0.06 -13.38 14.95
N ALA A 264 1.04 -13.93 15.67
CA ALA A 264 0.86 -15.15 16.46
C ALA A 264 -0.20 -14.98 17.56
N GLN A 265 -0.33 -13.75 18.07
CA GLN A 265 -1.37 -13.35 19.02
C GLN A 265 -2.17 -12.18 18.44
N LEU A 266 -3.46 -12.40 18.22
CA LEU A 266 -4.40 -11.40 17.72
C LEU A 266 -5.21 -10.81 18.87
N GLU A 267 -5.47 -9.51 18.80
CA GLU A 267 -6.30 -8.75 19.74
C GLU A 267 -7.57 -8.29 19.02
N PHE A 268 -8.72 -8.68 19.55
CA PHE A 268 -10.04 -8.36 19.01
C PHE A 268 -10.92 -7.58 20.01
N ALA A 269 -10.36 -7.23 21.16
CA ALA A 269 -10.99 -6.52 22.27
C ALA A 269 -12.38 -7.07 22.62
N GLY A 270 -12.47 -8.39 22.73
CA GLY A 270 -13.70 -9.11 23.08
C GLY A 270 -14.72 -9.24 21.94
N CYS A 271 -14.43 -8.81 20.71
CA CYS A 271 -15.33 -9.02 19.58
C CYS A 271 -15.39 -10.50 19.19
N SER A 272 -16.60 -11.06 19.17
CA SER A 272 -16.85 -12.46 18.83
C SER A 272 -16.84 -12.75 17.32
N GLU A 273 -17.00 -11.72 16.48
CA GLU A 273 -17.09 -11.88 15.01
C GLU A 273 -15.75 -11.70 14.30
N SER A 274 -14.92 -10.74 14.72
CA SER A 274 -13.62 -10.44 14.09
C SER A 274 -12.69 -11.66 13.96
N PRO A 275 -12.57 -12.59 14.94
CA PRO A 275 -11.73 -13.78 14.79
C PRO A 275 -12.15 -14.64 13.59
N GLY A 276 -13.45 -14.87 13.42
CA GLY A 276 -13.98 -15.68 12.31
C GLY A 276 -13.83 -14.98 10.96
N LEU A 277 -14.00 -13.65 10.91
CA LEU A 277 -13.78 -12.86 9.70
C LEU A 277 -12.31 -12.89 9.28
N PHE A 278 -11.37 -12.74 10.24
CA PHE A 278 -9.94 -12.79 9.96
C PHE A 278 -9.48 -14.18 9.51
N ALA A 279 -9.95 -15.24 10.16
CA ALA A 279 -9.62 -16.62 9.79
C ALA A 279 -10.05 -16.95 8.35
N LYS A 280 -11.22 -16.45 7.90
CA LYS A 280 -11.67 -16.58 6.51
C LYS A 280 -10.71 -15.92 5.53
N VAL A 281 -10.24 -14.70 5.82
CA VAL A 281 -9.32 -13.98 4.94
C VAL A 281 -7.97 -14.68 4.85
N ARG A 282 -7.45 -15.19 5.97
CA ARG A 282 -6.24 -16.01 5.98
C ARG A 282 -6.41 -17.24 5.07
N ALA A 283 -7.52 -17.97 5.21
CA ALA A 283 -7.80 -19.14 4.38
C ALA A 283 -7.87 -18.79 2.89
N LEU A 284 -8.48 -17.66 2.52
CA LEU A 284 -8.51 -17.20 1.13
C LEU A 284 -7.12 -16.97 0.54
N LEU A 285 -6.17 -16.44 1.33
CA LEU A 285 -4.78 -16.27 0.89
C LEU A 285 -4.05 -17.61 0.78
N GLU A 286 -4.27 -18.53 1.72
CA GLU A 286 -3.71 -19.89 1.67
C GLU A 286 -4.21 -20.65 0.42
N GLU A 287 -5.51 -20.57 0.12
CA GLU A 287 -6.13 -21.13 -1.10
C GLU A 287 -5.60 -20.48 -2.39
N ALA A 288 -5.17 -19.22 -2.34
CA ALA A 288 -4.54 -18.52 -3.45
C ALA A 288 -3.04 -18.84 -3.62
N GLY A 289 -2.51 -19.82 -2.88
CA GLY A 289 -1.11 -20.26 -2.96
C GLY A 289 -0.17 -19.51 -2.01
N GLY A 290 -0.73 -18.85 -0.98
CA GLY A 290 0.03 -18.21 0.09
C GLY A 290 0.46 -19.18 1.20
N GLU A 291 1.64 -18.96 1.76
CA GLU A 291 2.11 -19.65 2.98
C GLU A 291 2.06 -18.66 4.16
N ALA A 292 1.18 -18.94 5.13
CA ALA A 292 1.08 -18.14 6.35
C ALA A 292 2.24 -18.45 7.31
N VAL A 293 2.88 -17.42 7.82
CA VAL A 293 3.95 -17.49 8.82
C VAL A 293 3.54 -16.70 10.04
N GLU A 294 3.50 -17.34 11.21
CA GLU A 294 3.23 -16.65 12.46
C GLU A 294 4.43 -15.78 12.86
N ILE A 295 4.17 -14.52 13.21
CA ILE A 295 5.20 -13.57 13.66
C ILE A 295 4.92 -13.08 15.08
N ASP A 296 5.98 -12.83 15.84
CA ASP A 296 5.88 -12.07 17.09
C ASP A 296 5.52 -10.61 16.76
N PHE A 297 4.32 -10.21 17.19
CA PHE A 297 3.79 -8.89 16.92
C PHE A 297 4.06 -7.88 18.04
N ALA A 298 4.64 -8.30 19.17
CA ALA A 298 4.86 -7.42 20.31
C ALA A 298 5.73 -6.18 19.99
N PRO A 299 6.82 -6.27 19.20
CA PRO A 299 7.62 -5.09 18.84
C PRO A 299 6.84 -4.05 18.01
N PHE A 300 5.87 -4.49 17.20
CA PHE A 300 5.00 -3.60 16.44
C PHE A 300 4.03 -2.86 17.36
N VAL A 301 3.46 -3.57 18.34
CA VAL A 301 2.58 -2.97 19.36
C VAL A 301 3.35 -1.99 20.25
N GLU A 302 4.58 -2.31 20.64
CA GLU A 302 5.43 -1.38 21.39
C GLU A 302 5.71 -0.11 20.57
N THR A 303 6.04 -0.27 19.29
CA THR A 303 6.23 0.88 18.38
C THR A 303 4.96 1.72 18.25
N ALA A 304 3.80 1.09 18.15
CA ALA A 304 2.51 1.79 18.14
C ALA A 304 2.28 2.62 19.41
N ASN A 305 2.71 2.11 20.58
CA ASN A 305 2.59 2.83 21.86
C ASN A 305 3.52 4.06 21.91
N LEU A 306 4.72 3.98 21.32
CA LEU A 306 5.64 5.12 21.26
C LEU A 306 5.04 6.36 20.59
N LEU A 307 4.11 6.20 19.65
CA LEU A 307 3.48 7.33 18.95
C LEU A 307 2.76 8.30 19.92
N TYR A 308 1.98 7.76 20.85
CA TYR A 308 1.14 8.54 21.77
C TYR A 308 1.71 8.68 23.19
N GLN A 309 2.53 7.71 23.61
CA GLN A 309 3.22 7.76 24.92
C GLN A 309 4.57 8.46 24.82
N GLY A 310 5.15 8.48 23.62
CA GLY A 310 6.40 9.17 23.34
C GLY A 310 6.21 10.60 22.81
N PRO A 311 7.29 11.21 22.31
CA PRO A 311 7.36 12.65 22.05
C PRO A 311 6.77 13.07 20.69
N TRP A 312 6.29 12.15 19.85
CA TRP A 312 5.73 12.49 18.52
C TRP A 312 4.45 13.34 18.58
N VAL A 313 3.73 13.32 19.70
CA VAL A 313 2.62 14.25 19.95
C VAL A 313 3.07 15.72 19.91
N ALA A 314 4.36 16.00 20.12
CA ALA A 314 4.94 17.33 20.00
C ALA A 314 4.93 17.86 18.56
N GLU A 315 4.96 17.01 17.54
CA GLU A 315 4.81 17.48 16.16
C GLU A 315 3.42 18.07 15.91
N ARG A 316 2.36 17.44 16.45
CA ARG A 316 0.99 17.99 16.40
C ARG A 316 0.89 19.29 17.18
N TYR A 317 1.49 19.32 18.37
CA TYR A 317 1.55 20.51 19.19
C TYR A 317 2.29 21.66 18.51
N SER A 318 3.30 21.39 17.68
CA SER A 318 4.02 22.45 16.94
C SER A 318 3.12 23.23 15.97
N VAL A 319 1.97 22.65 15.57
CA VAL A 319 0.98 23.30 14.70
C VAL A 319 -0.17 23.89 15.51
N ALA A 320 -0.72 23.14 16.47
CA ALA A 320 -1.91 23.57 17.23
C ALA A 320 -1.60 24.36 18.52
N GLY A 321 -0.36 24.32 19.02
CA GLY A 321 -0.01 24.73 20.38
C GLY A 321 -0.14 26.23 20.67
N GLU A 322 0.22 27.09 19.71
CA GLU A 322 0.02 28.53 19.80
C GLU A 322 -1.48 28.85 19.89
N LEU A 323 -2.29 28.28 18.99
CA LEU A 323 -3.74 28.45 19.00
C LEU A 323 -4.40 27.91 20.27
N MET A 324 -3.92 26.76 20.79
CA MET A 324 -4.38 26.20 22.07
C MET A 324 -4.11 27.15 23.25
N THR A 325 -3.01 27.90 23.20
CA THR A 325 -2.64 28.87 24.25
C THR A 325 -3.46 30.16 24.14
N GLU A 326 -3.54 30.73 22.94
CA GLU A 326 -4.19 32.03 22.71
C GLU A 326 -5.72 31.94 22.69
N LYS A 327 -6.26 30.88 22.09
CA LYS A 327 -7.69 30.67 21.86
C LYS A 327 -8.10 29.24 22.23
N PRO A 328 -7.97 28.83 23.50
CA PRO A 328 -8.20 27.45 23.93
C PRO A 328 -9.57 26.89 23.50
N ALA A 329 -10.61 27.73 23.49
CA ALA A 329 -11.96 27.34 23.07
C ALA A 329 -12.08 26.95 21.58
N ALA A 330 -11.14 27.35 20.72
CA ALA A 330 -11.12 27.00 19.30
C ALA A 330 -10.65 25.55 19.05
N VAL A 331 -9.94 24.97 20.02
CA VAL A 331 -9.45 23.59 19.95
C VAL A 331 -10.32 22.71 20.83
N LEU A 332 -10.81 21.59 20.31
CA LEU A 332 -11.73 20.72 21.06
C LEU A 332 -11.07 20.17 22.33
N PRO A 333 -11.82 20.00 23.45
CA PRO A 333 -11.26 19.52 24.72
C PRO A 333 -10.42 18.24 24.59
N VAL A 334 -10.95 17.22 23.90
CA VAL A 334 -10.22 15.95 23.67
C VAL A 334 -8.91 16.14 22.92
N ILE A 335 -8.82 17.10 22.00
CA ILE A 335 -7.58 17.39 21.28
C ILE A 335 -6.57 18.05 22.21
N ARG A 336 -7.02 18.99 23.05
CA ARG A 336 -6.16 19.60 24.07
C ARG A 336 -5.65 18.55 25.06
N ASP A 337 -6.49 17.61 25.49
CA ASP A 337 -6.12 16.54 26.42
C ASP A 337 -5.06 15.60 25.82
N VAL A 338 -5.23 15.22 24.55
CA VAL A 338 -4.24 14.40 23.81
C VAL A 338 -2.89 15.13 23.68
N LEU A 339 -2.92 16.44 23.45
CA LEU A 339 -1.71 17.25 23.24
C LEU A 339 -1.11 17.83 24.52
N ALA A 340 -1.78 17.72 25.66
CA ALA A 340 -1.39 18.35 26.93
C ALA A 340 0.00 17.92 27.43
N LYS A 341 0.45 16.71 27.05
CA LYS A 341 1.77 16.18 27.45
C LYS A 341 2.92 16.72 26.61
N ALA A 342 2.65 17.26 25.41
CA ALA A 342 3.67 17.67 24.46
C ALA A 342 4.64 18.75 24.99
N PRO A 343 4.21 19.81 25.70
CA PRO A 343 5.12 20.84 26.22
C PRO A 343 6.13 20.31 27.24
N GLY A 344 5.82 19.18 27.89
CA GLY A 344 6.69 18.54 28.88
C GLY A 344 7.77 17.65 28.28
N ALA A 345 7.71 17.35 26.97
CA ALA A 345 8.68 16.48 26.31
C ALA A 345 10.00 17.22 26.06
N SER A 346 11.08 16.74 26.67
CA SER A 346 12.43 17.26 26.48
C SER A 346 13.09 16.73 25.21
N ALA A 347 14.09 17.45 24.70
CA ALA A 347 14.92 16.96 23.60
C ALA A 347 15.63 15.63 23.94
N VAL A 348 15.99 15.40 25.21
CA VAL A 348 16.60 14.14 25.65
C VAL A 348 15.62 12.98 25.53
N GLU A 349 14.35 13.16 25.90
CA GLU A 349 13.30 12.15 25.71
C GLU A 349 13.02 11.90 24.23
N LEU A 350 13.04 12.95 23.40
CA LEU A 350 12.96 12.81 21.94
C LEU A 350 14.04 11.90 21.38
N PHE A 351 15.31 12.17 21.68
CA PHE A 351 16.40 11.33 21.17
C PHE A 351 16.37 9.90 21.73
N ARG A 352 16.01 9.71 23.01
CA ARG A 352 15.83 8.37 23.60
C ARG A 352 14.71 7.58 22.89
N ALA A 353 13.59 8.23 22.60
CA ALA A 353 12.49 7.61 21.87
C ALA A 353 12.90 7.27 20.43
N GLN A 354 13.69 8.11 19.77
CA GLN A 354 14.25 7.81 18.45
C GLN A 354 15.20 6.61 18.47
N TYR A 355 16.07 6.50 19.48
CA TYR A 355 16.94 5.32 19.63
C TYR A 355 16.11 4.05 19.84
N ARG A 356 15.11 4.10 20.72
CA ARG A 356 14.22 2.95 20.94
C ARG A 356 13.44 2.57 19.68
N LEU A 357 12.96 3.55 18.93
CA LEU A 357 12.31 3.31 17.64
C LEU A 357 13.26 2.60 16.66
N GLN A 358 14.53 2.99 16.61
CA GLN A 358 15.50 2.35 15.73
C GLN A 358 15.78 0.90 16.13
N GLU A 359 15.84 0.60 17.43
CA GLU A 359 15.96 -0.78 17.94
C GLU A 359 14.74 -1.62 17.53
N LEU A 360 13.53 -1.09 17.75
CA LEU A 360 12.29 -1.77 17.37
C LEU A 360 12.20 -1.96 15.86
N LYS A 361 12.64 -0.98 15.07
CA LYS A 361 12.70 -1.11 13.62
C LYS A 361 13.59 -2.27 13.18
N ALA A 362 14.77 -2.44 13.77
CA ALA A 362 15.64 -3.57 13.44
C ALA A 362 14.96 -4.93 13.74
N LEU A 363 14.24 -5.03 14.86
CA LEU A 363 13.50 -6.25 15.23
C LEU A 363 12.33 -6.52 14.27
N CYS A 364 11.53 -5.50 13.99
CA CYS A 364 10.39 -5.61 13.07
C CYS A 364 10.84 -5.93 11.64
N ASP A 365 11.85 -5.23 11.11
CA ASP A 365 12.39 -5.47 9.77
C ASP A 365 12.90 -6.92 9.65
N ALA A 366 13.61 -7.42 10.66
CA ALA A 366 14.08 -8.81 10.70
C ALA A 366 12.92 -9.82 10.71
N SER A 367 11.84 -9.54 11.43
CA SER A 367 10.67 -10.42 11.50
C SER A 367 9.92 -10.56 10.16
N ILE A 368 10.07 -9.60 9.24
CA ILE A 368 9.37 -9.59 7.94
C ILE A 368 10.28 -9.77 6.72
N ASP A 369 11.60 -9.91 6.90
CA ASP A 369 12.55 -9.99 5.78
C ASP A 369 12.30 -11.21 4.87
N SER A 370 11.81 -12.30 5.45
CA SER A 370 11.41 -13.53 4.74
C SER A 370 9.96 -13.51 4.25
N LEU A 371 9.26 -12.39 4.38
CA LEU A 371 7.84 -12.28 4.03
C LEU A 371 7.67 -11.30 2.87
N ASP A 372 6.66 -11.53 2.06
CA ASP A 372 6.29 -10.62 0.98
C ASP A 372 5.39 -9.49 1.52
N PHE A 373 4.55 -9.80 2.50
CA PHE A 373 3.73 -8.84 3.26
C PHE A 373 3.28 -9.44 4.61
N VAL A 374 2.59 -8.63 5.41
CA VAL A 374 1.93 -9.05 6.66
C VAL A 374 0.45 -8.68 6.60
N LEU A 375 -0.40 -9.60 7.06
CA LEU A 375 -1.86 -9.44 7.15
C LEU A 375 -2.27 -9.15 8.59
N THR A 376 -3.01 -8.06 8.82
CA THR A 376 -3.64 -7.74 10.11
C THR A 376 -5.11 -7.37 9.94
N PRO A 377 -5.95 -7.48 10.98
CA PRO A 377 -7.21 -6.73 11.01
C PRO A 377 -6.92 -5.24 10.81
N SER A 378 -7.83 -4.50 10.15
CA SER A 378 -7.68 -3.04 10.05
C SER A 378 -7.92 -2.33 11.39
N TYR A 379 -8.72 -2.96 12.26
CA TYR A 379 -8.97 -2.58 13.65
C TYR A 379 -9.44 -3.83 14.44
N PRO A 380 -9.27 -3.87 15.77
CA PRO A 380 -9.71 -5.01 16.59
C PRO A 380 -11.22 -5.26 16.54
N ARG A 381 -12.01 -4.20 16.79
CA ARG A 381 -13.47 -4.18 16.72
C ARG A 381 -13.99 -2.80 16.37
N ALA A 382 -15.22 -2.75 15.89
CA ALA A 382 -15.93 -1.48 15.71
C ALA A 382 -16.27 -0.87 17.09
N VAL A 383 -16.31 0.46 17.13
CA VAL A 383 -16.69 1.25 18.31
C VAL A 383 -17.91 2.09 17.98
N THR A 384 -18.86 2.18 18.91
CA THR A 384 -20.10 2.94 18.72
C THR A 384 -19.92 4.42 19.04
N LEU A 385 -20.80 5.26 18.51
CA LEU A 385 -20.87 6.68 18.87
C LEU A 385 -21.12 6.87 20.37
N ASP A 386 -21.95 6.02 20.98
CA ASP A 386 -22.25 6.05 22.41
C ASP A 386 -21.04 5.71 23.28
N GLU A 387 -20.18 4.78 22.85
CA GLU A 387 -18.91 4.51 23.53
C GLU A 387 -17.99 5.73 23.46
N LEU A 388 -17.88 6.37 22.30
CA LEU A 388 -17.04 7.56 22.10
C LEU A 388 -17.54 8.78 22.87
N GLU A 389 -18.85 8.91 23.08
CA GLU A 389 -19.41 9.96 23.92
C GLU A 389 -19.06 9.75 25.40
N ARG A 390 -19.10 8.49 25.86
CA ARG A 390 -18.78 8.11 27.25
C ARG A 390 -17.27 8.18 27.54
N ASP A 391 -16.45 7.74 26.60
CA ASP A 391 -15.00 7.78 26.64
C ASP A 391 -14.45 8.21 25.27
N PRO A 392 -14.04 9.49 25.10
CA PRO A 392 -13.57 9.98 23.82
C PRO A 392 -12.15 9.53 23.47
N ILE A 393 -11.42 8.85 24.37
CA ILE A 393 -10.01 8.46 24.19
C ILE A 393 -9.84 6.95 24.05
N GLY A 394 -10.39 6.13 24.96
CA GLY A 394 -10.18 4.68 25.00
C GLY A 394 -10.64 3.95 23.74
N PRO A 395 -11.93 3.99 23.38
CA PRO A 395 -12.45 3.43 22.13
C PRO A 395 -11.72 3.94 20.88
N ASN A 396 -11.31 5.22 20.83
CA ASN A 396 -10.50 5.74 19.72
C ASN A 396 -9.13 5.05 19.65
N SER A 397 -8.48 4.84 20.80
CA SER A 397 -7.15 4.23 20.88
C SER A 397 -7.18 2.78 20.41
N LEU A 398 -8.29 2.07 20.67
CA LEU A 398 -8.51 0.72 20.20
C LEU A 398 -8.46 0.59 18.67
N LEU A 399 -9.03 1.56 17.94
CA LEU A 399 -8.97 1.60 16.47
C LEU A 399 -7.53 1.70 15.93
N GLY A 400 -6.59 2.19 16.76
CA GLY A 400 -5.18 2.40 16.42
C GLY A 400 -4.28 1.18 16.61
N TYR A 401 -4.78 0.10 17.21
CA TYR A 401 -3.97 -1.04 17.65
C TYR A 401 -3.11 -1.64 16.52
N TYR A 402 -3.71 -1.83 15.34
CA TYR A 402 -3.05 -2.40 14.17
C TYR A 402 -2.47 -1.37 13.19
N THR A 403 -2.53 -0.07 13.49
CA THR A 403 -2.25 0.97 12.48
C THR A 403 -1.14 1.96 12.87
N ASN A 404 -0.96 2.25 14.17
CA ASN A 404 -0.10 3.32 14.67
C ASN A 404 1.40 3.14 14.38
N PHE A 405 1.89 1.91 14.19
CA PHE A 405 3.33 1.64 14.03
C PHE A 405 3.85 1.89 12.61
N MET A 406 2.99 1.80 11.59
CA MET A 406 3.45 1.63 10.20
C MET A 406 4.30 2.79 9.69
N ASN A 407 3.95 4.05 10.00
CA ASN A 407 4.72 5.20 9.53
C ASN A 407 6.00 5.43 10.34
N LEU A 408 6.00 5.04 11.61
CA LEU A 408 7.20 5.03 12.46
C LEU A 408 8.24 4.05 11.92
N LEU A 409 7.79 2.91 11.40
CA LEU A 409 8.65 1.86 10.83
C LEU A 409 8.94 2.00 9.33
N ASP A 410 8.41 3.03 8.67
CA ASP A 410 8.52 3.28 7.23
C ASP A 410 7.94 2.14 6.36
N TYR A 411 6.73 1.67 6.72
CA TYR A 411 5.99 0.67 5.95
C TYR A 411 4.93 1.30 5.03
N ALA A 412 4.64 0.60 3.93
CA ALA A 412 3.50 0.85 3.05
C ALA A 412 2.32 -0.05 3.47
N ALA A 413 1.08 0.38 3.21
CA ALA A 413 -0.09 -0.39 3.61
C ALA A 413 -1.33 -0.13 2.75
N VAL A 414 -2.15 -1.17 2.60
CA VAL A 414 -3.44 -1.12 1.90
C VAL A 414 -4.52 -1.74 2.78
N ALA A 415 -5.48 -0.93 3.21
CA ALA A 415 -6.71 -1.43 3.85
C ALA A 415 -7.69 -1.90 2.76
N THR A 416 -8.26 -3.09 2.94
CA THR A 416 -9.11 -3.75 1.95
C THR A 416 -10.36 -4.32 2.64
N PRO A 417 -11.57 -4.07 2.11
CA PRO A 417 -12.78 -4.65 2.66
C PRO A 417 -12.87 -6.12 2.27
N THR A 418 -13.24 -6.97 3.22
CA THR A 418 -13.27 -8.44 3.02
C THR A 418 -14.45 -9.13 3.71
N GLY A 419 -15.32 -8.37 4.38
CA GLY A 419 -16.56 -8.91 4.91
C GLY A 419 -17.45 -7.85 5.55
N PHE A 420 -18.53 -8.32 6.15
CA PHE A 420 -19.45 -7.52 6.94
C PHE A 420 -19.71 -8.20 8.28
N MET A 421 -19.88 -7.41 9.33
CA MET A 421 -20.43 -7.89 10.60
C MET A 421 -21.92 -8.20 10.46
N LYS A 422 -22.51 -8.95 11.40
CA LYS A 422 -23.93 -9.33 11.40
C LYS A 422 -24.90 -8.14 11.33
N ASN A 423 -24.51 -6.98 11.87
CA ASN A 423 -25.30 -5.74 11.80
C ASN A 423 -25.15 -5.00 10.46
N GLY A 424 -24.41 -5.56 9.50
CA GLY A 424 -24.16 -4.96 8.18
C GLY A 424 -23.01 -3.94 8.16
N LEU A 425 -22.33 -3.70 9.27
CA LEU A 425 -21.15 -2.82 9.27
C LEU A 425 -20.02 -3.45 8.43
N PRO A 426 -19.38 -2.71 7.52
CA PRO A 426 -18.22 -3.20 6.79
C PRO A 426 -17.09 -3.60 7.74
N TRP A 427 -16.31 -4.60 7.32
CA TRP A 427 -15.12 -5.09 8.01
C TRP A 427 -14.03 -5.44 7.00
N GLY A 428 -12.77 -5.26 7.39
CA GLY A 428 -11.66 -5.51 6.48
C GLY A 428 -10.33 -5.70 7.18
N VAL A 429 -9.34 -6.05 6.35
CA VAL A 429 -7.95 -6.28 6.74
C VAL A 429 -7.06 -5.18 6.19
N THR A 430 -5.88 -5.03 6.78
CA THR A 430 -4.80 -4.24 6.19
C THR A 430 -3.66 -5.19 5.83
N VAL A 431 -3.19 -5.11 4.60
CA VAL A 431 -1.93 -5.72 4.18
C VAL A 431 -0.84 -4.65 4.21
N PHE A 432 0.26 -4.93 4.91
CA PHE A 432 1.38 -4.00 4.99
C PHE A 432 2.70 -4.68 4.63
N GLY A 433 3.67 -3.89 4.20
CA GLY A 433 4.97 -4.37 3.78
C GLY A 433 6.04 -3.30 3.80
N ARG A 434 7.22 -3.67 3.29
CA ARG A 434 8.37 -2.76 3.18
C ARG A 434 8.04 -1.51 2.36
N ALA A 435 8.80 -0.44 2.58
CA ALA A 435 8.75 0.71 1.70
C ALA A 435 8.96 0.31 0.23
N PHE A 436 8.21 0.94 -0.67
CA PHE A 436 8.24 0.73 -2.11
C PHE A 436 7.78 -0.65 -2.58
N THR A 437 6.82 -1.26 -1.89
CA THR A 437 6.05 -2.41 -2.37
C THR A 437 4.57 -2.09 -2.54
N ASP A 438 4.22 -0.80 -2.61
CA ASP A 438 2.85 -0.28 -2.69
C ASP A 438 2.02 -0.97 -3.79
N GLN A 439 2.57 -1.08 -5.00
CA GLN A 439 1.89 -1.66 -6.15
C GLN A 439 1.68 -3.18 -5.99
N TYR A 440 2.62 -3.86 -5.35
CA TYR A 440 2.48 -5.28 -4.99
C TYR A 440 1.38 -5.47 -3.94
N LEU A 441 1.36 -4.64 -2.89
CA LEU A 441 0.33 -4.67 -1.85
C LEU A 441 -1.06 -4.38 -2.42
N LEU A 442 -1.17 -3.49 -3.42
CA LEU A 442 -2.41 -3.27 -4.16
C LEU A 442 -2.82 -4.50 -4.97
N GLY A 443 -1.89 -5.26 -5.54
CA GLY A 443 -2.16 -6.55 -6.16
C GLY A 443 -2.72 -7.59 -5.18
N VAL A 444 -2.20 -7.63 -3.95
CA VAL A 444 -2.75 -8.46 -2.86
C VAL A 444 -4.15 -8.00 -2.45
N ALA A 445 -4.37 -6.69 -2.33
CA ALA A 445 -5.69 -6.12 -2.04
C ALA A 445 -6.72 -6.47 -3.14
N ASP A 446 -6.34 -6.36 -4.41
CA ASP A 446 -7.18 -6.75 -5.54
C ASP A 446 -7.52 -8.25 -5.52
N LEU A 447 -6.54 -9.12 -5.25
CA LEU A 447 -6.77 -10.55 -5.03
C LEU A 447 -7.82 -10.80 -3.93
N LEU A 448 -7.68 -10.12 -2.78
CA LEU A 448 -8.61 -10.23 -1.66
C LEU A 448 -10.01 -9.73 -2.02
N GLN A 449 -10.14 -8.60 -2.72
CA GLN A 449 -11.45 -8.10 -3.16
C GLN A 449 -12.15 -9.14 -4.05
N ARG A 450 -11.45 -9.68 -5.05
CA ARG A 450 -12.01 -10.67 -5.98
C ARG A 450 -12.37 -12.00 -5.29
N LYS A 451 -11.53 -12.48 -4.38
CA LYS A 451 -11.72 -13.78 -3.70
C LYS A 451 -12.74 -13.72 -2.55
N SER A 452 -12.88 -12.57 -1.88
CA SER A 452 -13.81 -12.41 -0.75
C SER A 452 -15.28 -12.43 -1.17
N GLY A 453 -15.59 -12.10 -2.43
CA GLY A 453 -16.95 -11.95 -2.93
C GLY A 453 -17.70 -10.75 -2.35
N VAL A 454 -17.00 -9.84 -1.66
CA VAL A 454 -17.58 -8.60 -1.17
C VAL A 454 -17.84 -7.65 -2.34
N HIS A 455 -19.08 -7.20 -2.47
CA HIS A 455 -19.40 -6.13 -3.41
C HIS A 455 -18.67 -4.84 -3.01
N CYS A 456 -18.07 -4.18 -3.99
CA CYS A 456 -17.58 -2.82 -3.85
C CYS A 456 -18.72 -1.89 -3.45
N VAL A 457 -18.35 -0.73 -2.91
CA VAL A 457 -19.27 0.38 -2.74
C VAL A 457 -20.06 0.65 -4.03
N GLY A 458 -21.34 1.00 -3.91
CA GLY A 458 -22.25 1.15 -5.05
C GLY A 458 -22.94 -0.15 -5.50
N GLY A 459 -22.62 -1.28 -4.84
CA GLY A 459 -23.22 -2.60 -5.12
C GLY A 459 -22.58 -3.33 -6.30
N LEU A 460 -21.38 -2.90 -6.71
CA LEU A 460 -20.68 -3.43 -7.87
C LEU A 460 -19.89 -4.68 -7.48
N THR A 461 -19.83 -5.65 -8.39
CA THR A 461 -18.92 -6.78 -8.26
C THR A 461 -17.65 -6.48 -9.05
N VAL A 462 -16.49 -6.80 -8.48
CA VAL A 462 -15.26 -6.86 -9.26
C VAL A 462 -15.33 -8.12 -10.10
N GLU A 463 -15.82 -8.00 -11.34
CA GLU A 463 -15.96 -9.14 -12.25
C GLU A 463 -14.59 -9.81 -12.50
N PRO A 464 -14.54 -11.15 -12.60
CA PRO A 464 -13.38 -11.83 -13.14
C PRO A 464 -13.15 -11.34 -14.58
N GLU A 465 -11.94 -10.93 -14.93
CA GLU A 465 -11.69 -10.49 -16.31
C GLU A 465 -11.94 -11.62 -17.33
N PRO A 466 -12.60 -11.32 -18.46
CA PRO A 466 -12.75 -12.28 -19.53
C PRO A 466 -11.42 -12.45 -20.28
N HIS A 467 -10.74 -13.58 -20.02
CA HIS A 467 -9.69 -14.17 -20.89
C HIS A 467 -8.39 -13.37 -21.13
N GLY A 468 -7.95 -12.51 -20.22
CA GLY A 468 -6.57 -11.98 -20.20
C GLY A 468 -5.67 -12.71 -19.20
N GLU A 469 -4.46 -13.10 -19.59
CA GLU A 469 -3.41 -13.45 -18.62
C GLU A 469 -3.05 -12.18 -17.82
N ARG A 470 -3.48 -12.09 -16.55
CA ARG A 470 -3.04 -10.99 -15.68
C ARG A 470 -1.52 -11.08 -15.52
N CYS A 471 -0.86 -9.93 -15.59
CA CYS A 471 0.55 -9.86 -15.29
C CYS A 471 0.78 -10.31 -13.83
N ALA A 472 1.84 -11.10 -13.60
CA ALA A 472 2.24 -11.46 -12.26
C ALA A 472 2.68 -10.19 -11.50
N ALA A 473 2.20 -10.03 -10.26
CA ALA A 473 2.67 -8.96 -9.40
C ALA A 473 4.18 -9.12 -9.14
N SER A 474 4.88 -8.00 -9.00
CA SER A 474 6.31 -7.99 -8.70
C SER A 474 6.62 -7.00 -7.59
N HIS A 475 7.76 -7.16 -6.94
CA HIS A 475 8.15 -6.32 -5.79
C HIS A 475 9.66 -6.05 -5.78
N ASP A 476 10.17 -5.63 -4.64
CA ASP A 476 11.56 -5.24 -4.38
C ASP A 476 12.59 -6.38 -4.46
N ARG A 477 12.18 -7.61 -4.82
CA ARG A 477 13.05 -8.78 -4.97
C ARG A 477 13.05 -9.30 -6.40
N MET A 478 14.16 -9.93 -6.78
CA MET A 478 14.36 -10.56 -8.08
C MET A 478 14.71 -12.03 -7.91
N ARG A 479 14.03 -12.91 -8.66
CA ARG A 479 14.30 -14.35 -8.72
C ARG A 479 15.45 -14.66 -9.69
N ILE A 480 16.32 -15.59 -9.31
CA ILE A 480 17.43 -16.10 -10.12
C ILE A 480 17.56 -17.61 -10.00
N ALA A 481 17.61 -18.33 -11.14
CA ALA A 481 17.97 -19.75 -11.18
C ALA A 481 19.49 -19.93 -11.21
N VAL A 482 20.00 -20.76 -10.30
CA VAL A 482 21.39 -21.18 -10.23
C VAL A 482 21.51 -22.70 -10.43
N CYS A 483 22.48 -23.12 -11.23
CA CYS A 483 22.64 -24.52 -11.66
C CYS A 483 24.03 -25.09 -11.30
N GLY A 484 24.81 -24.35 -10.50
CA GLY A 484 26.24 -24.59 -10.31
C GLY A 484 26.77 -24.13 -8.96
N ALA A 485 27.98 -23.58 -8.93
CA ALA A 485 28.70 -23.25 -7.70
C ALA A 485 27.99 -22.28 -6.73
N HIS A 486 26.96 -21.56 -7.19
CA HIS A 486 26.11 -20.71 -6.36
C HIS A 486 24.99 -21.45 -5.61
N MET A 487 24.72 -22.72 -5.93
CA MET A 487 23.73 -23.54 -5.22
C MET A 487 24.08 -23.70 -3.73
N GLN A 488 23.09 -23.96 -2.89
CA GLN A 488 23.19 -23.97 -1.42
C GLN A 488 24.39 -24.79 -0.91
N GLY A 489 25.25 -24.17 -0.10
CA GLY A 489 26.43 -24.86 0.45
C GLY A 489 27.56 -25.17 -0.53
N LEU A 490 27.46 -24.73 -1.80
CA LEU A 490 28.57 -24.78 -2.75
C LEU A 490 29.44 -23.49 -2.68
N PRO A 491 30.68 -23.51 -3.22
CA PRO A 491 31.70 -22.49 -2.90
C PRO A 491 31.32 -21.02 -3.17
N LEU A 492 30.46 -20.76 -4.16
CA LEU A 492 30.02 -19.40 -4.51
C LEU A 492 28.65 -19.03 -3.93
N ASN A 493 28.02 -19.91 -3.14
CA ASN A 493 26.74 -19.60 -2.48
C ASN A 493 26.83 -18.36 -1.57
N ARG A 494 28.01 -18.09 -1.02
CA ARG A 494 28.33 -16.87 -0.28
C ARG A 494 27.99 -15.57 -1.02
N ASP A 495 28.04 -15.57 -2.36
CA ASP A 495 27.72 -14.37 -3.16
C ASP A 495 26.24 -14.03 -3.09
N LEU A 496 25.37 -15.05 -3.04
CA LEU A 496 23.93 -14.86 -2.84
C LEU A 496 23.67 -14.42 -1.40
N LEU A 497 24.24 -15.12 -0.41
CA LEU A 497 24.04 -14.84 1.00
C LEU A 497 24.52 -13.43 1.41
N ALA A 498 25.67 -12.98 0.90
CA ALA A 498 26.20 -11.64 1.14
C ALA A 498 25.28 -10.51 0.65
N ARG A 499 24.33 -10.83 -0.23
CA ARG A 499 23.32 -9.92 -0.78
C ARG A 499 21.92 -10.20 -0.25
N ARG A 500 21.82 -10.89 0.89
CA ARG A 500 20.54 -11.33 1.50
C ARG A 500 19.72 -12.20 0.56
N GLY A 501 20.41 -13.02 -0.24
CA GLY A 501 19.77 -14.01 -1.08
C GLY A 501 19.16 -15.12 -0.23
N ARG A 502 17.96 -15.58 -0.59
CA ARG A 502 17.32 -16.74 0.02
C ARG A 502 16.88 -17.76 -1.03
N LEU A 503 16.97 -19.03 -0.67
CA LEU A 503 16.49 -20.13 -1.50
C LEU A 503 14.97 -20.17 -1.44
N LEU A 504 14.30 -20.14 -2.60
CA LEU A 504 12.86 -20.32 -2.71
C LEU A 504 12.51 -21.80 -2.93
N GLN A 505 13.20 -22.45 -3.86
CA GLN A 505 12.94 -23.85 -4.19
C GLN A 505 14.14 -24.51 -4.88
N ALA A 506 14.29 -25.81 -4.64
CA ALA A 506 15.09 -26.69 -5.48
C ALA A 506 14.16 -27.38 -6.49
N THR A 507 14.49 -27.29 -7.78
CA THR A 507 13.64 -27.76 -8.89
C THR A 507 14.51 -28.20 -10.08
N GLN A 508 13.92 -28.33 -11.26
CA GLN A 508 14.63 -28.67 -12.50
C GLN A 508 14.27 -27.69 -13.61
N THR A 509 15.15 -27.57 -14.61
CA THR A 509 14.81 -26.96 -15.89
C THR A 509 13.75 -27.79 -16.61
N ALA A 510 13.09 -27.19 -17.60
CA ALA A 510 12.39 -27.93 -18.64
C ALA A 510 13.36 -28.87 -19.40
N PRO A 511 12.90 -29.90 -20.13
CA PRO A 511 13.76 -30.93 -20.74
C PRO A 511 14.55 -30.46 -21.99
N GLN A 512 14.74 -29.15 -22.18
CA GLN A 512 15.41 -28.54 -23.34
C GLN A 512 16.83 -28.03 -23.00
N TYR A 513 17.47 -28.55 -21.97
CA TYR A 513 18.77 -28.04 -21.51
C TYR A 513 19.84 -29.12 -21.43
N ARG A 514 21.11 -28.71 -21.59
CA ARG A 514 22.30 -29.53 -21.35
C ARG A 514 23.24 -28.80 -20.41
N LEU A 515 24.12 -29.54 -19.75
CA LEU A 515 25.03 -29.05 -18.72
C LEU A 515 26.46 -29.52 -19.00
N SER A 516 27.43 -28.60 -18.93
CA SER A 516 28.84 -28.87 -19.23
C SER A 516 29.71 -28.43 -18.06
N ALA A 517 30.62 -29.28 -17.59
CA ALA A 517 31.63 -28.93 -16.61
C ALA A 517 32.73 -28.11 -17.28
N LEU A 518 32.80 -26.82 -16.95
CA LEU A 518 33.78 -25.90 -17.53
C LEU A 518 35.16 -26.09 -16.89
N PRO A 519 36.25 -25.70 -17.58
CA PRO A 519 37.56 -25.58 -16.96
C PRO A 519 37.51 -24.71 -15.70
N ALA A 520 38.32 -25.07 -14.70
CA ALA A 520 38.43 -24.27 -13.49
C ALA A 520 38.94 -22.85 -13.82
N SER A 521 38.41 -21.82 -13.15
CA SER A 521 38.99 -20.49 -13.27
C SER A 521 40.38 -20.41 -12.67
N ALA A 522 41.05 -19.27 -12.89
CA ALA A 522 42.36 -18.97 -12.34
C ALA A 522 42.44 -19.11 -10.80
N ASP A 523 41.32 -18.93 -10.09
CA ASP A 523 41.19 -19.10 -8.64
C ASP A 523 40.88 -20.57 -8.22
N GLY A 524 40.86 -21.51 -9.16
CA GLY A 524 40.53 -22.91 -8.94
C GLY A 524 39.04 -23.23 -8.86
N THR A 525 38.15 -22.24 -8.99
CA THR A 525 36.70 -22.47 -8.88
C THR A 525 36.16 -23.22 -10.10
N ARG A 526 35.57 -24.39 -9.87
CA ARG A 526 34.87 -25.18 -10.90
C ARG A 526 33.41 -24.77 -11.01
N ARG A 527 32.92 -24.65 -12.25
CA ARG A 527 31.55 -24.19 -12.54
C ARG A 527 30.97 -24.95 -13.73
N PRO A 528 29.66 -25.19 -13.76
CA PRO A 528 29.00 -25.68 -14.95
C PRO A 528 28.54 -24.54 -15.86
N GLY A 529 28.42 -24.83 -17.15
CA GLY A 529 27.72 -24.02 -18.13
C GLY A 529 26.43 -24.70 -18.58
N LEU A 530 25.29 -24.04 -18.37
CA LEU A 530 23.98 -24.48 -18.83
C LEU A 530 23.69 -23.85 -20.19
N TRP A 531 23.15 -24.60 -21.13
CA TRP A 531 22.65 -24.04 -22.40
C TRP A 531 21.40 -24.77 -22.87
N ARG A 532 20.59 -24.06 -23.66
CA ARG A 532 19.36 -24.59 -24.24
C ARG A 532 19.65 -25.26 -25.59
N VAL A 533 18.99 -26.38 -25.85
CA VAL A 533 19.06 -27.14 -27.11
C VAL A 533 17.66 -27.41 -27.64
N THR A 534 17.53 -27.59 -28.96
CA THR A 534 16.26 -28.00 -29.59
C THR A 534 16.00 -29.49 -29.44
N ASP A 535 17.05 -30.31 -29.45
CA ASP A 535 16.97 -31.76 -29.42
C ASP A 535 18.03 -32.35 -28.47
N GLY A 536 17.71 -33.50 -27.86
CA GLY A 536 18.64 -34.20 -26.95
C GLY A 536 18.93 -33.43 -25.67
N GLY A 537 17.96 -32.67 -25.16
CA GLY A 537 18.02 -32.02 -23.86
C GLY A 537 17.65 -32.94 -22.70
N ALA A 538 17.93 -32.49 -21.49
CA ALA A 538 17.62 -33.16 -20.23
C ALA A 538 17.03 -32.14 -19.25
N LYS A 539 16.38 -32.66 -18.20
CA LYS A 539 16.00 -31.88 -17.02
C LYS A 539 17.22 -31.72 -16.13
N ILE A 540 17.68 -30.49 -15.93
CA ILE A 540 18.86 -30.19 -15.12
C ILE A 540 18.42 -29.63 -13.77
N ALA A 541 18.96 -30.18 -12.68
CA ALA A 541 18.70 -29.69 -11.34
C ALA A 541 19.18 -28.24 -11.18
N VAL A 542 18.30 -27.38 -10.67
CA VAL A 542 18.55 -25.97 -10.40
C VAL A 542 17.95 -25.57 -9.05
N GLU A 543 18.44 -24.47 -8.50
CA GLU A 543 17.82 -23.81 -7.36
C GLU A 543 17.34 -22.43 -7.79
N VAL A 544 16.11 -22.07 -7.45
CA VAL A 544 15.60 -20.72 -7.62
C VAL A 544 15.82 -19.97 -6.31
N TRP A 545 16.66 -18.96 -6.37
CA TRP A 545 16.90 -18.02 -5.29
C TRP A 545 16.19 -16.71 -5.57
N GLU A 546 16.03 -15.89 -4.56
CA GLU A 546 15.70 -14.48 -4.72
C GLU A 546 16.62 -13.59 -3.88
N MET A 547 16.77 -12.34 -4.30
CA MET A 547 17.55 -11.32 -3.60
C MET A 547 16.92 -9.93 -3.82
N PRO A 548 17.26 -8.90 -3.02
CA PRO A 548 16.82 -7.54 -3.30
C PRO A 548 17.23 -7.11 -4.72
N SER A 549 16.31 -6.53 -5.47
CA SER A 549 16.54 -6.08 -6.86
C SER A 549 17.67 -5.05 -6.96
N ALA A 550 17.86 -4.24 -5.91
CA ALA A 550 18.95 -3.26 -5.82
C ALA A 550 20.35 -3.91 -5.78
N GLU A 551 20.47 -5.17 -5.33
CA GLU A 551 21.75 -5.88 -5.21
C GLU A 551 22.13 -6.64 -6.50
N PHE A 552 21.21 -6.76 -7.46
CA PHE A 552 21.43 -7.59 -8.64
C PHE A 552 22.63 -7.14 -9.49
N GLY A 553 22.86 -5.84 -9.60
CA GLY A 553 24.02 -5.28 -10.31
C GLY A 553 25.36 -5.67 -9.67
N SER A 554 25.43 -5.67 -8.34
CA SER A 554 26.63 -6.10 -7.63
C SER A 554 26.83 -7.62 -7.70
N PHE A 555 25.74 -8.38 -7.84
CA PHE A 555 25.80 -9.84 -8.05
C PHE A 555 26.34 -10.18 -9.44
N ILE A 556 25.77 -9.63 -10.51
CA ILE A 556 26.19 -9.97 -11.87
C ILE A 556 27.64 -9.57 -12.15
N SER A 557 28.18 -8.54 -11.48
CA SER A 557 29.60 -8.19 -11.59
C SER A 557 30.56 -9.27 -11.07
N THR A 558 30.09 -10.26 -10.30
CA THR A 558 30.92 -11.40 -9.86
C THR A 558 30.89 -12.58 -10.84
N VAL A 559 30.11 -12.49 -11.92
CA VAL A 559 29.93 -13.56 -12.90
C VAL A 559 30.94 -13.37 -14.04
N PRO A 560 31.98 -14.23 -14.15
CA PRO A 560 32.96 -14.11 -15.22
C PRO A 560 32.53 -14.85 -16.50
N SER A 561 33.10 -14.41 -17.62
CA SER A 561 33.16 -15.17 -18.87
C SER A 561 33.55 -16.63 -18.61
N PRO A 562 32.91 -17.64 -19.25
CA PRO A 562 31.87 -17.56 -20.29
C PRO A 562 30.42 -17.56 -19.77
N LEU A 563 30.22 -17.33 -18.47
CA LEU A 563 28.87 -17.38 -17.88
C LEU A 563 28.11 -16.09 -18.16
N VAL A 564 26.82 -16.24 -18.45
CA VAL A 564 25.90 -15.14 -18.73
C VAL A 564 24.58 -15.37 -18.00
N LEU A 565 23.78 -14.31 -17.83
CA LEU A 565 22.41 -14.41 -17.34
C LEU A 565 21.44 -14.26 -18.51
N GLY A 566 20.53 -15.21 -18.64
CA GLY A 566 19.44 -15.17 -19.61
C GLY A 566 18.16 -15.72 -19.00
N LYS A 567 17.21 -16.15 -19.84
CA LYS A 567 15.95 -16.77 -19.39
C LYS A 567 16.07 -18.28 -19.39
N VAL A 568 15.73 -18.90 -18.26
CA VAL A 568 15.70 -20.34 -18.03
C VAL A 568 14.26 -20.76 -17.79
N GLU A 569 13.77 -21.70 -18.60
CA GLU A 569 12.47 -22.33 -18.43
C GLU A 569 12.60 -23.46 -17.41
N LEU A 570 11.75 -23.42 -16.39
CA LEU A 570 11.66 -24.43 -15.34
C LEU A 570 10.69 -25.55 -15.76
N VAL A 571 10.74 -26.66 -15.04
CA VAL A 571 9.92 -27.84 -15.34
C VAL A 571 8.40 -27.59 -15.25
N ASP A 572 8.00 -26.54 -14.54
CA ASP A 572 6.61 -26.07 -14.44
C ASP A 572 6.18 -25.13 -15.59
N GLY A 573 7.07 -24.87 -16.56
CA GLY A 573 6.85 -23.97 -17.69
C GLY A 573 7.11 -22.50 -17.38
N SER A 574 7.42 -22.14 -16.14
CA SER A 574 7.75 -20.77 -15.76
C SER A 574 9.14 -20.36 -16.26
N TRP A 575 9.29 -19.06 -16.57
CA TRP A 575 10.56 -18.51 -17.04
C TRP A 575 11.18 -17.60 -15.99
N VAL A 576 12.40 -17.92 -15.57
CA VAL A 576 13.15 -17.15 -14.58
C VAL A 576 14.45 -16.65 -15.17
N THR A 577 14.99 -15.54 -14.66
CA THR A 577 16.37 -15.16 -15.00
C THR A 577 17.31 -16.19 -14.40
N GLY A 578 18.33 -16.65 -15.11
CA GLY A 578 19.23 -17.69 -14.58
C GLY A 578 20.52 -17.82 -15.35
N PHE A 579 21.45 -18.59 -14.78
CA PHE A 579 22.76 -18.85 -15.37
C PHE A 579 22.65 -19.67 -16.66
N LEU A 580 23.25 -19.13 -17.72
CA LEU A 580 23.53 -19.78 -18.99
C LEU A 580 25.04 -19.64 -19.29
N CYS A 581 25.48 -20.25 -20.37
CA CYS A 581 26.87 -20.20 -20.82
C CYS A 581 26.92 -19.88 -22.31
N GLU A 582 27.89 -19.05 -22.70
CA GLU A 582 28.15 -18.74 -24.10
C GLU A 582 28.59 -20.00 -24.88
N PRO A 583 28.30 -20.09 -26.20
CA PRO A 583 28.61 -21.27 -27.00
C PRO A 583 30.07 -21.74 -26.94
N TYR A 584 31.05 -20.83 -26.93
CA TYR A 584 32.46 -21.23 -26.87
C TYR A 584 32.82 -21.84 -25.49
N GLY A 585 32.15 -21.41 -24.43
CA GLY A 585 32.36 -21.93 -23.08
C GLY A 585 31.94 -23.39 -22.99
N VAL A 586 30.72 -23.70 -23.43
CA VAL A 586 30.19 -25.08 -23.37
C VAL A 586 30.98 -26.06 -24.24
N GLN A 587 31.51 -25.61 -25.38
CA GLN A 587 32.35 -26.42 -26.28
C GLN A 587 33.71 -26.78 -25.67
N SER A 588 34.21 -25.97 -24.74
CA SER A 588 35.48 -26.22 -24.04
C SER A 588 35.36 -27.13 -22.81
N GLY A 589 34.13 -27.42 -22.37
CA GLY A 589 33.85 -28.21 -21.18
C GLY A 589 33.42 -29.64 -21.48
N THR A 590 33.31 -30.45 -20.43
CA THR A 590 32.85 -31.84 -20.51
C THR A 590 31.34 -31.90 -20.35
N ASP A 591 30.62 -32.52 -21.28
CA ASP A 591 29.17 -32.70 -21.13
C ASP A 591 28.86 -33.64 -19.96
N ILE A 592 28.10 -33.14 -18.99
CA ILE A 592 27.70 -33.83 -17.76
C ILE A 592 26.17 -33.93 -17.65
N SER A 593 25.45 -33.76 -18.76
CA SER A 593 23.99 -33.77 -18.78
C SER A 593 23.41 -35.10 -18.28
N GLU A 594 24.12 -36.22 -18.48
CA GLU A 594 23.73 -37.56 -18.00
C GLU A 594 23.60 -37.65 -16.46
N PHE A 595 24.28 -36.78 -15.72
CA PHE A 595 24.21 -36.73 -14.26
C PHE A 595 22.97 -35.97 -13.77
N GLY A 596 22.25 -35.27 -14.66
CA GLY A 596 21.06 -34.50 -14.32
C GLY A 596 21.31 -33.25 -13.47
N GLY A 597 22.56 -32.91 -13.15
CA GLY A 597 22.88 -31.70 -12.37
C GLY A 597 24.31 -31.67 -11.81
N TRP A 598 24.71 -30.48 -11.36
CA TRP A 598 26.08 -30.21 -10.89
C TRP A 598 26.45 -30.99 -9.63
N ARG A 599 25.53 -31.12 -8.66
CA ARG A 599 25.79 -31.88 -7.43
C ARG A 599 26.06 -33.35 -7.69
N ALA A 600 25.28 -33.96 -8.59
CA ALA A 600 25.44 -35.36 -8.96
C ALA A 600 26.77 -35.60 -9.67
N TRP A 601 27.22 -34.66 -10.51
CA TRP A 601 28.54 -34.69 -11.11
C TRP A 601 29.67 -34.61 -10.06
N LEU A 602 29.60 -33.66 -9.13
CA LEU A 602 30.60 -33.50 -8.08
C LEU A 602 30.74 -34.73 -7.17
N ALA A 603 29.64 -35.46 -6.96
CA ALA A 603 29.63 -36.70 -6.18
C ALA A 603 30.14 -37.93 -6.98
N SER A 604 30.36 -37.79 -8.28
CA SER A 604 30.78 -38.90 -9.14
C SER A 604 32.29 -39.16 -9.06
N GLU A 605 32.68 -40.42 -9.21
CA GLU A 605 34.09 -40.82 -9.32
C GLU A 605 34.79 -40.16 -10.51
N ARG A 606 34.04 -39.81 -11.56
CA ARG A 606 34.53 -39.11 -12.76
C ARG A 606 34.93 -37.65 -12.48
N CYS A 607 34.41 -37.02 -11.43
CA CYS A 607 34.87 -35.71 -11.01
C CYS A 607 36.14 -35.79 -10.14
N ALA A 608 36.39 -36.90 -9.45
CA ALA A 608 37.60 -37.08 -8.64
C ALA A 608 38.87 -37.20 -9.50
N SER A 609 38.72 -37.53 -10.79
CA SER A 609 39.78 -37.62 -11.80
C SER A 609 39.85 -36.42 -12.75
N PHE A 610 38.87 -35.51 -12.68
CA PHE A 610 38.80 -34.22 -13.38
C PHE A 610 39.33 -33.12 -12.46
#